data_AF-A0A4Q7VHJ2-F1
#
_entry.id   AF-A0A4Q7VHJ2-F1
#
_cell.length_a   1.000
_cell.length_b   1.000
_cell.length_c   1.000
_cell.angle_alpha   90.00
_cell.angle_beta   90.00
_cell.angle_gamma   90.00
#
_symmetry.space_group_name_H-M   'P 1'
#
loop_
_entity.id
_entity.type
_entity.pdbx_description
1 polymer ?
#
loop_
_entity_poly.entity_id
_entity_poly.type
_entity_poly.pdbx_seq_one_letter_code
_entity_poly.pdbx_strand_id
1 'polypeptide(L)'
;MLKDTLKKFGYPRTLIKEYKHWLLLVREQQLTLGSMILICREEKHNFHEISSEATSELSTVTKDIELSTQKIFKYDKINYNMLMMVDPEVHFHVIPRYSKNSSFKSNDFVDIDWPKPVNFTQNHNTISQEQLEEIKIAIQDNLPNSNSEKKYGKMYTSGCYDLLHFGHLNIFKQSKELCDHLIVGVSTDELILKTKGKKPVIPFEERARMVSSIKYVDEVIPQEDKDKQKVVDKYGIDAISVGDDWKGKYPPVTCEMVYFSYTKSVSSTILKNTLKLIDNK
;
A
#
# COMPACT_ATOMS: atom_id res chain seq x y z
N MET A 1 22.63 17.03 3.50
CA MET A 1 22.42 15.61 3.84
C MET A 1 21.55 14.98 2.76
N LEU A 2 20.24 14.73 2.89
CA LEU A 2 19.48 14.07 1.79
C LEU A 2 19.49 14.84 0.47
N LYS A 3 19.43 16.17 0.52
CA LYS A 3 19.48 17.03 -0.67
C LYS A 3 20.76 16.89 -1.48
N ASP A 4 21.89 16.53 -0.86
CA ASP A 4 23.18 16.44 -1.54
C ASP A 4 23.31 15.11 -2.28
N THR A 5 22.90 14.02 -1.63
CA THR A 5 22.83 12.68 -2.25
C THR A 5 21.83 12.65 -3.41
N LEU A 6 20.66 13.27 -3.26
CA LEU A 6 19.69 13.42 -4.35
C LEU A 6 20.26 14.19 -5.55
N LYS A 7 21.00 15.29 -5.30
CA LYS A 7 21.67 16.04 -6.37
C LYS A 7 22.71 15.19 -7.09
N LYS A 8 23.51 14.39 -6.37
CA LYS A 8 24.49 13.46 -6.98
C LYS A 8 23.82 12.42 -7.87
N PHE A 9 22.61 11.97 -7.53
CA PHE A 9 21.82 11.06 -8.37
C PHE A 9 21.00 11.77 -9.46
N GLY A 10 21.23 13.06 -9.70
CA GLY A 10 20.62 13.81 -10.80
C GLY A 10 19.17 14.26 -10.56
N TYR A 11 18.69 14.24 -9.32
CA TYR A 11 17.37 14.76 -8.97
C TYR A 11 17.31 16.29 -9.21
N PRO A 12 16.18 16.84 -9.75
CA PRO A 12 14.91 16.17 -10.05
C PRO A 12 14.84 15.53 -11.45
N ARG A 13 15.83 15.74 -12.30
CA ARG A 13 15.81 15.34 -13.71
C ARG A 13 15.65 13.82 -13.91
N THR A 14 16.29 13.03 -13.04
CA THR A 14 16.27 11.57 -13.08
C THR A 14 15.05 10.95 -12.39
N LEU A 15 14.13 11.74 -11.84
CA LEU A 15 12.95 11.22 -11.15
C LEU A 15 12.06 10.39 -12.10
N ILE A 16 11.86 9.13 -11.74
CA ILE A 16 10.88 8.23 -12.36
C ILE A 16 9.55 8.37 -11.63
N LYS A 17 9.53 8.12 -10.31
CA LYS A 17 8.29 8.14 -9.52
C LYS A 17 8.54 8.53 -8.08
N GLU A 18 7.61 9.31 -7.53
CA GLU A 18 7.55 9.65 -6.12
C GLU A 18 6.49 8.80 -5.41
N TYR A 19 6.94 8.07 -4.39
CA TYR A 19 6.10 7.38 -3.42
C TYR A 19 6.06 8.20 -2.11
N LYS A 20 5.24 7.78 -1.15
CA LYS A 20 5.07 8.55 0.10
C LYS A 20 6.37 8.68 0.88
N HIS A 21 7.14 7.59 0.98
CA HIS A 21 8.40 7.49 1.72
C HIS A 21 9.62 7.21 0.82
N TRP A 22 9.44 6.91 -0.47
CA TRP A 22 10.53 6.55 -1.38
C TRP A 22 10.53 7.38 -2.68
N LEU A 23 11.72 7.61 -3.23
CA LEU A 23 11.91 8.15 -4.57
C LEU A 23 12.60 7.12 -5.44
N LEU A 24 12.05 6.89 -6.63
CA LEU A 24 12.65 6.06 -7.66
C LEU A 24 13.25 6.95 -8.75
N LEU A 25 14.55 6.82 -8.99
CA LEU A 25 15.32 7.60 -9.96
C LEU A 25 15.95 6.67 -10.99
N VAL A 26 16.08 7.13 -12.24
CA VAL A 26 16.94 6.46 -13.23
C VAL A 26 18.41 6.76 -12.91
N ARG A 27 19.30 5.77 -12.95
CA ARG A 27 20.73 6.00 -12.72
C ARG A 27 21.35 6.61 -13.98
N GLU A 28 22.04 7.74 -13.89
CA GLU A 28 22.59 8.42 -15.08
C GLU A 28 23.59 7.55 -15.85
N GLN A 29 24.45 6.81 -15.13
CA GLN A 29 25.32 5.82 -15.77
C GLN A 29 24.67 4.44 -15.66
N GLN A 30 24.44 3.79 -16.79
CA GLN A 30 23.75 2.50 -16.84
C GLN A 30 24.78 1.36 -16.74
N LEU A 31 25.02 0.85 -15.53
CA LEU A 31 25.90 -0.32 -15.34
C LEU A 31 25.40 -1.52 -16.16
N THR A 32 24.08 -1.65 -16.19
CA THR A 32 23.30 -2.49 -17.12
C THR A 32 22.05 -1.71 -17.52
N LEU A 33 21.34 -2.17 -18.56
CA LEU A 33 20.07 -1.60 -18.98
C LEU A 33 19.08 -1.55 -17.81
N GLY A 34 18.44 -0.39 -17.60
CA GLY A 34 17.44 -0.20 -16.57
C GLY A 34 18.01 -0.04 -15.16
N SER A 35 19.29 0.32 -15.00
CA SER A 35 19.86 0.64 -13.69
C SER A 35 19.13 1.84 -13.06
N MET A 36 18.71 1.70 -11.80
CA MET A 36 17.93 2.71 -11.06
C MET A 36 18.54 2.95 -9.67
N ILE A 37 18.08 4.02 -9.02
CA ILE A 37 18.30 4.31 -7.61
C ILE A 37 16.96 4.40 -6.91
N LEU A 38 16.82 3.68 -5.80
CA LEU A 38 15.69 3.77 -4.89
C LEU A 38 16.16 4.39 -3.57
N ILE A 39 15.70 5.59 -3.24
CA ILE A 39 16.18 6.36 -2.08
C ILE A 39 15.03 6.68 -1.11
N CYS A 40 15.29 6.49 0.19
CA CYS A 40 14.33 6.82 1.24
C CYS A 40 14.27 8.35 1.40
N ARG A 41 13.06 8.89 1.58
CA ARG A 41 12.82 10.33 1.80
C ARG A 41 13.11 10.78 3.22
N GLU A 42 13.27 9.83 4.13
CA GLU A 42 13.60 10.08 5.52
C GLU A 42 15.10 10.29 5.64
N GLU A 43 15.53 11.36 6.32
CA GLU A 43 16.95 11.67 6.53
C GLU A 43 17.56 10.74 7.60
N LYS A 44 17.70 9.45 7.25
CA LYS A 44 18.25 8.38 8.09
C LYS A 44 19.51 7.81 7.47
N HIS A 45 20.48 7.46 8.31
CA HIS A 45 21.74 6.86 7.86
C HIS A 45 21.84 5.36 8.18
N ASN A 46 20.96 4.85 9.05
CA ASN A 46 20.83 3.42 9.30
C ASN A 46 19.51 2.91 8.76
N PHE A 47 19.55 1.76 8.08
CA PHE A 47 18.35 1.16 7.50
C PHE A 47 17.28 0.82 8.54
N HIS A 48 17.66 0.42 9.75
CA HIS A 48 16.70 0.08 10.81
C HIS A 48 15.99 1.30 11.44
N GLU A 49 16.45 2.52 11.15
CA GLU A 49 15.88 3.75 11.72
C GLU A 49 14.78 4.36 10.84
N ILE A 50 14.53 3.81 9.65
CA ILE A 50 13.41 4.24 8.81
C ILE A 50 12.09 3.83 9.47
N SER A 51 11.03 4.59 9.22
CA SER A 51 9.71 4.30 9.78
C SER A 51 9.16 2.92 9.37
N SER A 52 8.23 2.39 10.18
CA SER A 52 7.48 1.18 9.85
C SER A 52 6.70 1.33 8.54
N GLU A 53 6.22 2.54 8.26
CA GLU A 53 5.48 2.93 7.08
C GLU A 53 6.39 2.91 5.85
N ALA A 54 7.60 3.48 5.94
CA ALA A 54 8.59 3.39 4.87
C ALA A 54 9.01 1.94 4.61
N THR A 55 9.24 1.16 5.66
CA THR A 55 9.56 -0.27 5.54
C THR A 55 8.43 -1.05 4.88
N SER A 56 7.17 -0.78 5.26
CA SER A 56 6.01 -1.42 4.64
C SER A 56 5.83 -0.98 3.19
N GLU A 57 6.05 0.29 2.86
CA GLU A 57 5.93 0.81 1.50
C GLU A 57 7.00 0.22 0.57
N LEU A 58 8.20 -0.10 1.09
CA LEU A 58 9.29 -0.69 0.31
C LEU A 58 8.86 -1.98 -0.41
N SER A 59 8.01 -2.83 0.21
CA SER A 59 7.46 -4.02 -0.45
C SER A 59 6.57 -3.68 -1.65
N THR A 60 5.80 -2.60 -1.59
CA THR A 60 4.98 -2.12 -2.69
C THR A 60 5.88 -1.56 -3.80
N VAL A 61 6.85 -0.72 -3.44
CA VAL A 61 7.77 -0.07 -4.40
C VAL A 61 8.58 -1.10 -5.17
N THR A 62 9.15 -2.10 -4.48
CA THR A 62 9.93 -3.16 -5.12
C THR A 62 9.08 -4.03 -6.03
N LYS A 63 7.87 -4.40 -5.62
CA LYS A 63 6.90 -5.09 -6.47
C LYS A 63 6.57 -4.30 -7.74
N ASP A 64 6.29 -3.00 -7.61
CA ASP A 64 6.01 -2.12 -8.74
C ASP A 64 7.21 -2.09 -9.71
N ILE A 65 8.41 -1.89 -9.18
CA ILE A 65 9.65 -1.90 -9.98
C ILE A 65 9.80 -3.23 -10.72
N GLU A 66 9.76 -4.36 -10.02
CA GLU A 66 9.99 -5.69 -10.60
C GLU A 66 8.97 -6.00 -11.70
N LEU A 67 7.67 -5.85 -11.42
CA LEU A 67 6.62 -6.19 -12.38
C LEU A 67 6.62 -5.27 -13.61
N SER A 68 6.95 -3.99 -13.44
CA SER A 68 6.97 -3.02 -14.54
C SER A 68 8.24 -3.16 -15.38
N THR A 69 9.40 -3.25 -14.75
CA THR A 69 10.69 -3.32 -15.46
C THR A 69 10.93 -4.68 -16.12
N GLN A 70 10.42 -5.78 -15.54
CA GLN A 70 10.56 -7.11 -16.14
C GLN A 70 9.83 -7.21 -17.48
N LYS A 71 8.67 -6.53 -17.63
CA LYS A 71 7.91 -6.51 -18.89
C LYS A 71 8.67 -5.84 -20.03
N ILE A 72 9.37 -4.74 -19.73
CA ILE A 72 10.04 -3.91 -20.72
C ILE A 72 11.45 -4.41 -21.03
N PHE A 73 12.23 -4.80 -20.02
CA PHE A 73 13.65 -5.11 -20.21
C PHE A 73 13.98 -6.60 -20.21
N LYS A 74 13.10 -7.47 -19.70
CA LYS A 74 13.25 -8.94 -19.75
C LYS A 74 14.61 -9.43 -19.24
N TYR A 75 15.04 -8.90 -18.10
CA TYR A 75 16.29 -9.32 -17.44
C TYR A 75 16.16 -10.73 -16.82
N ASP A 76 17.30 -11.35 -16.51
CA ASP A 76 17.36 -12.67 -15.87
C ASP A 76 17.20 -12.59 -14.36
N LYS A 77 17.78 -11.55 -13.73
CA LYS A 77 17.67 -11.28 -12.29
C LYS A 77 17.67 -9.78 -12.02
N ILE A 78 17.21 -9.38 -10.84
CA ILE A 78 17.35 -8.02 -10.33
C ILE A 78 18.12 -8.05 -9.01
N ASN A 79 19.00 -7.09 -8.79
CA ASN A 79 19.75 -6.94 -7.56
C ASN A 79 19.44 -5.60 -6.89
N TYR A 80 19.31 -5.63 -5.57
CA TYR A 80 19.14 -4.46 -4.71
C TYR A 80 20.38 -4.33 -3.83
N ASN A 81 21.27 -3.42 -4.17
CA ASN A 81 22.55 -3.24 -3.50
C ASN A 81 22.53 -1.96 -2.67
N MET A 82 22.66 -2.11 -1.35
CA MET A 82 22.78 -0.99 -0.42
C MET A 82 24.27 -0.68 -0.18
N LEU A 83 24.76 0.41 -0.74
CA LEU A 83 26.20 0.75 -0.79
C LEU A 83 26.47 2.13 -0.16
N MET A 84 26.06 2.30 1.10
CA MET A 84 26.04 3.60 1.80
C MET A 84 27.41 4.07 2.35
N MET A 85 28.52 3.62 1.74
CA MET A 85 29.88 3.94 2.21
C MET A 85 30.34 5.35 1.78
N VAL A 86 29.72 5.90 0.72
CA VAL A 86 30.04 7.22 0.14
C VAL A 86 28.87 8.18 0.35
N ASP A 87 27.65 7.69 0.15
CA ASP A 87 26.41 8.45 0.32
C ASP A 87 25.64 7.86 1.52
N PRO A 88 25.54 8.58 2.65
CA PRO A 88 25.13 8.00 3.92
C PRO A 88 23.63 7.73 4.05
N GLU A 89 22.79 8.35 3.23
CA GLU A 89 21.34 8.19 3.31
C GLU A 89 20.88 6.81 2.82
N VAL A 90 19.80 6.30 3.40
CA VAL A 90 19.24 4.99 3.03
C VAL A 90 18.81 4.96 1.56
N HIS A 91 19.55 4.21 0.75
CA HIS A 91 19.24 3.99 -0.66
C HIS A 91 19.71 2.62 -1.16
N PHE A 92 19.13 2.19 -2.27
CA PHE A 92 19.47 0.99 -3.00
C PHE A 92 19.82 1.33 -4.44
N HIS A 93 20.91 0.76 -4.93
CA HIS A 93 21.13 0.60 -6.35
C HIS A 93 20.31 -0.60 -6.84
N VAL A 94 19.38 -0.36 -7.76
CA VAL A 94 18.51 -1.39 -8.31
C VAL A 94 19.00 -1.73 -9.70
N ILE A 95 19.56 -2.94 -9.85
CA ILE A 95 20.32 -3.32 -11.05
C ILE A 95 19.70 -4.57 -11.68
N PRO A 96 18.96 -4.44 -12.79
CA PRO A 96 18.62 -5.55 -13.68
C PRO A 96 19.88 -6.23 -14.22
N ARG A 97 19.92 -7.55 -14.26
CA ARG A 97 21.10 -8.37 -14.62
C ARG A 97 20.78 -9.29 -15.78
N TYR A 98 21.73 -9.43 -16.69
CA TYR A 98 21.52 -10.08 -17.98
C TYR A 98 22.59 -11.12 -18.27
N SER A 99 22.18 -12.34 -18.60
CA SER A 99 23.06 -13.44 -19.02
C SER A 99 23.49 -13.33 -20.48
N LYS A 100 22.82 -12.48 -21.25
CA LYS A 100 23.03 -12.22 -22.68
C LYS A 100 22.93 -10.73 -22.94
N ASN A 101 23.46 -10.27 -24.07
CA ASN A 101 23.31 -8.87 -24.49
C ASN A 101 21.81 -8.51 -24.56
N SER A 102 21.49 -7.34 -24.04
CA SER A 102 20.13 -6.78 -24.07
C SER A 102 20.14 -5.53 -24.94
N SER A 103 19.09 -5.32 -25.73
CA SER A 103 18.94 -4.09 -26.51
C SER A 103 17.69 -3.33 -26.07
N PHE A 104 17.78 -2.01 -26.11
CA PHE A 104 16.64 -1.12 -25.91
C PHE A 104 16.67 -0.05 -26.99
N LYS A 105 15.61 -0.04 -27.80
CA LYS A 105 15.53 0.76 -29.03
C LYS A 105 16.76 0.51 -29.93
N SER A 106 17.57 1.53 -30.21
CA SER A 106 18.75 1.45 -31.08
C SER A 106 20.06 1.20 -30.32
N ASN A 107 20.02 0.94 -29.01
CA ASN A 107 21.21 0.76 -28.17
C ASN A 107 21.33 -0.66 -27.64
N ASP A 108 22.55 -1.18 -27.71
CA ASP A 108 22.94 -2.42 -27.09
C ASP A 108 23.57 -2.16 -25.72
N PHE A 109 23.23 -3.02 -24.77
CA PHE A 109 23.74 -2.99 -23.40
C PHE A 109 24.34 -4.35 -23.07
N VAL A 110 25.44 -4.32 -22.32
CA VAL A 110 26.16 -5.52 -21.88
C VAL A 110 26.29 -5.51 -20.36
N ASP A 111 26.03 -6.67 -19.76
CA ASP A 111 26.35 -6.96 -18.36
C ASP A 111 27.67 -7.73 -18.31
N ILE A 112 28.78 -6.99 -18.32
CA ILE A 112 30.13 -7.58 -18.39
C ILE A 112 30.48 -8.40 -17.15
N ASP A 113 29.86 -8.07 -16.02
CA ASP A 113 30.13 -8.71 -14.75
C ASP A 113 29.32 -9.99 -14.58
N TRP A 114 28.34 -10.31 -15.42
CA TRP A 114 27.55 -11.53 -15.27
C TRP A 114 28.43 -12.80 -15.30
N PRO A 115 28.26 -13.76 -14.35
CA PRO A 115 27.29 -13.81 -13.25
C PRO A 115 27.85 -13.30 -11.89
N LYS A 116 28.98 -12.60 -11.88
CA LYS A 116 29.63 -12.01 -10.70
C LYS A 116 28.88 -10.75 -10.22
N PRO A 117 29.19 -10.27 -8.99
CA PRO A 117 28.69 -8.99 -8.50
C PRO A 117 29.08 -7.83 -9.44
N VAL A 118 28.18 -6.87 -9.58
CA VAL A 118 28.39 -5.68 -10.43
C VAL A 118 29.53 -4.82 -9.87
N ASN A 119 30.42 -4.40 -10.75
CA ASN A 119 31.46 -3.44 -10.44
C ASN A 119 30.97 -2.01 -10.70
N PHE A 120 30.76 -1.24 -9.64
CA PHE A 120 30.24 0.13 -9.71
C PHE A 120 31.25 1.17 -10.21
N THR A 121 32.52 0.79 -10.41
CA THR A 121 33.59 1.70 -10.85
C THR A 121 33.81 1.69 -12.36
N GLN A 122 33.31 0.68 -13.07
CA GLN A 122 33.46 0.55 -14.52
C GLN A 122 32.09 0.74 -15.18
N ASN A 123 31.99 1.69 -16.11
CA ASN A 123 30.78 1.86 -16.90
C ASN A 123 31.10 1.63 -18.38
N HIS A 124 30.62 0.53 -18.93
CA HIS A 124 30.85 0.14 -20.32
C HIS A 124 29.70 0.56 -21.25
N ASN A 125 28.52 0.85 -20.70
CA ASN A 125 27.39 1.32 -21.48
C ASN A 125 27.38 2.86 -21.46
N THR A 126 27.84 3.47 -22.55
CA THR A 126 27.77 4.92 -22.73
C THR A 126 26.44 5.26 -23.39
N ILE A 127 25.66 6.12 -22.73
CA ILE A 127 24.36 6.56 -23.25
C ILE A 127 24.28 8.09 -23.32
N SER A 128 23.51 8.60 -24.28
CA SER A 128 23.19 10.02 -24.39
C SER A 128 22.10 10.41 -23.38
N GLN A 129 21.91 11.72 -23.17
CA GLN A 129 20.82 12.22 -22.31
C GLN A 129 19.44 11.89 -22.88
N GLU A 130 19.30 11.86 -24.20
CA GLU A 130 18.06 11.44 -24.87
C GLU A 130 17.74 9.98 -24.54
N GLN A 131 18.74 9.09 -24.65
CA GLN A 131 18.56 7.66 -24.36
C GLN A 131 18.24 7.39 -22.88
N LEU A 132 18.86 8.16 -21.96
CA LEU A 132 18.52 8.11 -20.54
C LEU A 132 17.04 8.51 -20.32
N GLU A 133 16.59 9.56 -21.00
CA GLU A 133 15.20 10.02 -20.92
C GLU A 133 14.23 8.97 -21.48
N GLU A 134 14.59 8.29 -22.58
CA GLU A 134 13.79 7.21 -23.15
C GLU A 134 13.62 6.02 -22.18
N ILE A 135 14.70 5.64 -21.48
CA ILE A 135 14.66 4.60 -20.45
C ILE A 135 13.76 5.06 -19.29
N LYS A 136 13.92 6.31 -18.84
CA LYS A 136 13.12 6.88 -17.75
C LYS A 136 11.64 6.84 -18.09
N ILE A 137 11.24 7.34 -19.26
CA ILE A 137 9.84 7.37 -19.73
C ILE A 137 9.30 5.95 -19.85
N ALA A 138 10.06 5.00 -20.42
CA ALA A 138 9.59 3.63 -20.54
C ALA A 138 9.30 2.96 -19.19
N ILE A 139 10.08 3.28 -18.16
CA ILE A 139 9.81 2.81 -16.79
C ILE A 139 8.57 3.53 -16.23
N GLN A 140 8.47 4.86 -16.38
CA GLN A 140 7.35 5.66 -15.91
C GLN A 140 6.01 5.16 -16.47
N ASP A 141 5.91 4.95 -17.77
CA ASP A 141 4.69 4.52 -18.46
C ASP A 141 4.22 3.11 -18.05
N ASN A 142 5.13 2.29 -17.53
CA ASN A 142 4.83 0.91 -17.12
C ASN A 142 4.62 0.77 -15.61
N LEU A 143 5.02 1.75 -14.81
CA LEU A 143 4.74 1.76 -13.37
C LEU A 143 3.25 1.97 -13.14
N PRO A 144 2.65 1.31 -12.13
CA PRO A 144 1.28 1.61 -11.78
C PRO A 144 1.20 3.06 -11.34
N ASN A 145 0.19 3.78 -11.80
CA ASN A 145 -0.10 5.11 -11.28
C ASN A 145 -0.31 4.97 -9.77
N SER A 146 0.55 5.61 -8.96
CA SER A 146 0.35 5.70 -7.50
C SER A 146 -0.99 6.37 -7.15
N ASN A 147 -1.56 7.08 -8.12
CA ASN A 147 -2.91 7.60 -8.10
C ASN A 147 -3.80 6.82 -9.10
N SER A 148 -4.13 5.55 -8.84
CA SER A 148 -5.52 5.21 -9.13
C SER A 148 -6.31 6.02 -8.11
N GLU A 149 -6.80 7.21 -8.49
CA GLU A 149 -7.65 8.01 -7.63
C GLU A 149 -8.67 7.05 -7.02
N LYS A 150 -8.57 6.86 -5.71
CA LYS A 150 -9.57 6.10 -4.99
C LYS A 150 -10.88 6.83 -5.24
N LYS A 151 -11.95 6.07 -5.46
CA LYS A 151 -13.24 6.66 -5.81
C LYS A 151 -13.70 7.68 -4.75
N TYR A 152 -13.25 7.52 -3.52
CA TYR A 152 -13.62 8.33 -2.37
C TYR A 152 -12.38 8.80 -1.58
N GLY A 153 -12.42 10.02 -1.03
CA GLY A 153 -11.40 10.46 -0.08
C GLY A 153 -11.60 9.79 1.27
N LYS A 154 -12.82 9.86 1.82
CA LYS A 154 -13.19 9.25 3.10
C LYS A 154 -14.39 8.33 2.97
N MET A 155 -14.24 7.10 3.46
CA MET A 155 -15.34 6.17 3.63
C MET A 155 -15.60 5.84 5.10
N TYR A 156 -16.86 5.52 5.38
CA TYR A 156 -17.29 5.03 6.68
C TYR A 156 -17.93 3.65 6.59
N THR A 157 -17.66 2.81 7.58
CA THR A 157 -18.46 1.61 7.85
C THR A 157 -18.66 1.47 9.35
N SER A 158 -19.67 0.72 9.77
CA SER A 158 -19.95 0.58 11.19
C SER A 158 -20.62 -0.73 11.54
N GLY A 159 -20.44 -1.15 12.78
CA GLY A 159 -20.98 -2.39 13.26
C GLY A 159 -20.63 -2.68 14.71
N CYS A 160 -21.19 -3.78 15.19
CA CYS A 160 -20.89 -4.30 16.51
C CYS A 160 -19.51 -4.95 16.54
N TYR A 161 -19.11 -5.66 15.48
CA TYR A 161 -17.83 -6.37 15.37
C TYR A 161 -17.53 -7.32 16.55
N ASP A 162 -18.57 -7.86 17.17
CA ASP A 162 -18.48 -8.88 18.21
C ASP A 162 -18.14 -10.25 17.59
N LEU A 163 -17.18 -10.95 18.19
CA LEU A 163 -16.54 -12.15 17.63
C LEU A 163 -16.03 -11.89 16.19
N LEU A 164 -15.01 -11.04 16.08
CA LEU A 164 -14.41 -10.66 14.79
C LEU A 164 -14.03 -11.90 13.96
N HIS A 165 -14.34 -11.87 12.66
CA HIS A 165 -14.13 -12.99 11.75
C HIS A 165 -13.87 -12.47 10.33
N PHE A 166 -13.53 -13.37 9.40
CA PHE A 166 -13.12 -13.01 8.05
C PHE A 166 -14.14 -12.12 7.29
N GLY A 167 -15.44 -12.35 7.48
CA GLY A 167 -16.48 -11.48 6.89
C GLY A 167 -16.31 -9.99 7.24
N HIS A 168 -15.94 -9.65 8.49
CA HIS A 168 -15.66 -8.26 8.88
C HIS A 168 -14.39 -7.73 8.20
N LEU A 169 -13.32 -8.53 8.20
CA LEU A 169 -12.06 -8.18 7.53
C LEU A 169 -12.25 -7.91 6.03
N ASN A 170 -13.11 -8.68 5.37
CA ASN A 170 -13.38 -8.54 3.95
C ASN A 170 -14.13 -7.24 3.62
N ILE A 171 -15.03 -6.77 4.50
CA ILE A 171 -15.65 -5.44 4.35
C ILE A 171 -14.57 -4.36 4.48
N PHE A 172 -13.76 -4.40 5.54
CA PHE A 172 -12.71 -3.39 5.73
C PHE A 172 -11.73 -3.31 4.56
N LYS A 173 -11.31 -4.47 4.04
CA LYS A 173 -10.44 -4.57 2.86
C LYS A 173 -11.07 -3.90 1.64
N GLN A 174 -12.30 -4.28 1.29
CA GLN A 174 -12.97 -3.74 0.11
C GLN A 174 -13.29 -2.24 0.25
N SER A 175 -13.66 -1.78 1.44
CA SER A 175 -13.85 -0.35 1.70
C SER A 175 -12.55 0.43 1.51
N LYS A 176 -11.43 -0.05 2.07
CA LYS A 176 -10.12 0.59 1.93
C LYS A 176 -9.60 0.56 0.49
N GLU A 177 -9.99 -0.43 -0.31
CA GLU A 177 -9.65 -0.47 -1.74
C GLU A 177 -10.32 0.64 -2.55
N LEU A 178 -11.42 1.23 -2.04
CA LEU A 178 -12.18 2.29 -2.69
C LEU A 178 -11.91 3.69 -2.13
N CYS A 179 -11.21 3.81 -1.00
CA CYS A 179 -10.98 5.09 -0.35
C CYS A 179 -9.53 5.36 0.06
N ASP A 180 -9.19 6.64 0.21
CA ASP A 180 -7.90 7.05 0.76
C ASP A 180 -7.86 6.86 2.29
N HIS A 181 -9.00 7.07 2.97
CA HIS A 181 -9.12 6.98 4.43
C HIS A 181 -10.43 6.26 4.86
N LEU A 182 -10.31 5.22 5.67
CA LEU A 182 -11.41 4.41 6.18
C LEU A 182 -11.62 4.64 7.67
N ILE A 183 -12.77 5.21 8.01
CA ILE A 183 -13.25 5.39 9.38
C ILE A 183 -14.20 4.24 9.73
N VAL A 184 -13.95 3.55 10.84
CA VAL A 184 -14.81 2.46 11.32
C VAL A 184 -15.49 2.83 12.63
N GLY A 185 -16.82 2.89 12.59
CA GLY A 185 -17.66 3.11 13.77
C GLY A 185 -17.93 1.80 14.53
N VAL A 186 -17.43 1.68 15.74
CA VAL A 186 -17.66 0.51 16.61
C VAL A 186 -18.81 0.83 17.56
N SER A 187 -19.92 0.07 17.46
CA SER A 187 -21.10 0.30 18.32
C SER A 187 -20.77 0.10 19.80
N THR A 188 -21.16 1.03 20.66
CA THR A 188 -20.99 0.92 22.11
C THR A 188 -21.86 -0.17 22.72
N ASP A 189 -21.51 -0.64 23.91
CA ASP A 189 -22.26 -1.70 24.59
C ASP A 189 -23.69 -1.23 24.93
N GLU A 190 -23.85 0.05 25.25
CA GLU A 190 -25.12 0.75 25.51
C GLU A 190 -26.00 0.78 24.25
N LEU A 191 -25.42 1.14 23.10
CA LEU A 191 -26.15 1.16 21.83
C LEU A 191 -26.62 -0.24 21.45
N ILE A 192 -25.76 -1.25 21.59
CA ILE A 192 -26.10 -2.64 21.27
C ILE A 192 -27.19 -3.15 22.21
N LEU A 193 -27.08 -2.87 23.51
CA LEU A 193 -28.12 -3.23 24.49
C LEU A 193 -29.46 -2.57 24.15
N LYS A 194 -29.47 -1.27 23.87
CA LYS A 194 -30.69 -0.51 23.50
C LYS A 194 -31.36 -1.04 22.23
N THR A 195 -30.57 -1.51 21.27
CA THR A 195 -31.07 -1.85 19.93
C THR A 195 -31.32 -3.33 19.69
N LYS A 196 -30.62 -4.21 20.41
CA LYS A 196 -30.72 -5.68 20.28
C LYS A 196 -31.19 -6.38 21.56
N GLY A 197 -31.40 -5.65 22.65
CA GLY A 197 -31.86 -6.17 23.94
C GLY A 197 -30.83 -7.00 24.71
N LYS A 198 -29.57 -7.05 24.23
CA LYS A 198 -28.48 -7.81 24.86
C LYS A 198 -27.14 -7.15 24.59
N LYS A 199 -26.21 -7.26 25.54
CA LYS A 199 -24.82 -6.80 25.36
C LYS A 199 -24.03 -7.74 24.43
N PRO A 200 -22.99 -7.24 23.75
CA PRO A 200 -22.03 -8.11 23.04
C PRO A 200 -21.27 -9.00 24.04
N VAL A 201 -20.61 -10.05 23.52
CA VAL A 201 -19.75 -10.92 24.34
C VAL A 201 -18.47 -10.17 24.73
N ILE A 202 -17.87 -9.47 23.75
CA ILE A 202 -16.65 -8.70 23.94
C ILE A 202 -17.01 -7.23 24.23
N PRO A 203 -16.50 -6.60 25.30
CA PRO A 203 -16.76 -5.19 25.62
C PRO A 203 -16.33 -4.22 24.51
N PHE A 204 -16.92 -3.04 24.50
CA PHE A 204 -16.63 -1.99 23.50
C PHE A 204 -15.14 -1.70 23.33
N GLU A 205 -14.41 -1.47 24.42
CA GLU A 205 -12.99 -1.09 24.38
C GLU A 205 -12.12 -2.14 23.68
N GLU A 206 -12.36 -3.43 23.96
CA GLU A 206 -11.64 -4.52 23.34
C GLU A 206 -11.99 -4.65 21.85
N ARG A 207 -13.27 -4.51 21.49
CA ARG A 207 -13.70 -4.50 20.08
C ARG A 207 -13.08 -3.35 19.30
N ALA A 208 -13.06 -2.15 19.87
CA ALA A 208 -12.44 -0.98 19.27
C ALA A 208 -10.93 -1.18 19.05
N ARG A 209 -10.22 -1.71 20.05
CA ARG A 209 -8.78 -2.03 19.93
C ARG A 209 -8.49 -3.07 18.85
N MET A 210 -9.27 -4.17 18.82
CA MET A 210 -9.13 -5.18 17.77
C MET A 210 -9.34 -4.58 16.39
N VAL A 211 -10.37 -3.75 16.20
CA VAL A 211 -10.66 -3.11 14.92
C VAL A 211 -9.54 -2.12 14.53
N SER A 212 -9.03 -1.33 15.47
CA SER A 212 -7.94 -0.36 15.22
C SER A 212 -6.62 -1.03 14.82
N SER A 213 -6.44 -2.30 15.17
CA SER A 213 -5.23 -3.08 14.84
C SER A 213 -5.28 -3.68 13.43
N ILE A 214 -6.38 -3.50 12.68
CA ILE A 214 -6.55 -4.07 11.35
C ILE A 214 -5.94 -3.11 10.33
N LYS A 215 -4.98 -3.60 9.54
CA LYS A 215 -4.21 -2.81 8.54
C LYS A 215 -5.03 -2.01 7.51
N TYR A 216 -6.32 -2.29 7.36
CA TYR A 216 -7.22 -1.61 6.42
C TYR A 216 -7.96 -0.43 7.06
N VAL A 217 -7.93 -0.31 8.38
CA VAL A 217 -8.67 0.68 9.16
C VAL A 217 -7.72 1.81 9.53
N ASP A 218 -8.05 3.04 9.14
CA ASP A 218 -7.23 4.21 9.43
C ASP A 218 -7.66 4.90 10.74
N GLU A 219 -8.96 4.91 11.03
CA GLU A 219 -9.51 5.53 12.24
C GLU A 219 -10.66 4.69 12.81
N VAL A 220 -10.73 4.57 14.14
CA VAL A 220 -11.85 3.95 14.86
C VAL A 220 -12.54 5.00 15.71
N ILE A 221 -13.87 5.09 15.57
CA ILE A 221 -14.70 6.00 16.37
C ILE A 221 -15.79 5.22 17.13
N PRO A 222 -16.15 5.64 18.36
CA PRO A 222 -17.33 5.11 19.04
C PRO A 222 -18.59 5.46 18.24
N GLN A 223 -19.47 4.48 18.08
CA GLN A 223 -20.80 4.70 17.54
C GLN A 223 -21.83 4.58 18.68
N GLU A 224 -22.34 5.74 19.12
CA GLU A 224 -23.24 5.86 20.27
C GLU A 224 -24.72 5.87 19.88
N ASP A 225 -25.03 6.25 18.64
CA ASP A 225 -26.40 6.29 18.11
C ASP A 225 -26.52 5.68 16.69
N LYS A 226 -27.74 5.67 16.14
CA LYS A 226 -28.05 5.17 14.78
C LYS A 226 -28.09 6.28 13.74
N ASP A 227 -27.80 7.52 14.11
CA ASP A 227 -27.84 8.66 13.22
C ASP A 227 -26.56 8.72 12.39
N LYS A 228 -26.64 8.15 11.19
CA LYS A 228 -25.53 8.08 10.25
C LYS A 228 -25.25 9.41 9.58
N GLN A 229 -26.26 10.27 9.46
CA GLN A 229 -26.11 11.58 8.84
C GLN A 229 -25.19 12.46 9.68
N LYS A 230 -25.33 12.44 11.01
CA LYS A 230 -24.39 13.14 11.91
C LYS A 230 -22.93 12.77 11.68
N VAL A 231 -22.65 11.49 11.42
CA VAL A 231 -21.28 11.02 11.14
C VAL A 231 -20.82 11.54 9.78
N VAL A 232 -21.69 11.49 8.77
CA VAL A 232 -21.39 12.04 7.43
C VAL A 232 -21.02 13.51 7.52
N ASP A 233 -21.82 14.31 8.20
CA ASP A 233 -21.62 15.76 8.31
C ASP A 233 -20.38 16.09 9.16
N LYS A 234 -20.18 15.38 10.29
CA LYS A 234 -19.09 15.66 11.22
C LYS A 234 -17.71 15.29 10.66
N TYR A 235 -17.61 14.19 9.91
CA TYR A 235 -16.32 13.67 9.44
C TYR A 235 -16.04 13.93 7.95
N GLY A 236 -17.02 14.45 7.22
CA GLY A 236 -16.93 14.69 5.78
C GLY A 236 -16.83 13.37 5.02
N ILE A 237 -17.80 12.48 5.20
CA ILE A 237 -17.81 11.14 4.59
C ILE A 237 -18.36 11.22 3.16
N ASP A 238 -17.59 10.72 2.20
CA ASP A 238 -17.99 10.69 0.78
C ASP A 238 -18.89 9.49 0.47
N ALA A 239 -18.63 8.35 1.12
CA ALA A 239 -19.43 7.14 0.97
C ALA A 239 -19.47 6.24 2.21
N ILE A 240 -20.57 5.53 2.37
CA ILE A 240 -20.74 4.51 3.41
C ILE A 240 -20.74 3.12 2.77
N SER A 241 -20.03 2.19 3.39
CA SER A 241 -20.00 0.79 2.97
C SER A 241 -20.71 -0.14 3.97
N VAL A 242 -21.57 -1.01 3.45
CA VAL A 242 -22.36 -1.99 4.24
C VAL A 242 -22.52 -3.32 3.48
N GLY A 243 -23.00 -4.34 4.19
CA GLY A 243 -23.43 -5.59 3.55
C GLY A 243 -24.68 -5.39 2.69
N ASP A 244 -24.83 -6.22 1.66
CA ASP A 244 -25.98 -6.24 0.74
C ASP A 244 -27.31 -6.60 1.41
N ASP A 245 -27.28 -7.16 2.62
CA ASP A 245 -28.44 -7.41 3.49
C ASP A 245 -29.19 -6.13 3.89
N TRP A 246 -28.54 -4.97 3.80
CA TRP A 246 -29.10 -3.65 4.08
C TRP A 246 -29.72 -2.96 2.86
N LYS A 247 -29.62 -3.54 1.66
CA LYS A 247 -30.14 -2.91 0.44
C LYS A 247 -31.65 -2.68 0.57
N GLY A 248 -32.07 -1.42 0.42
CA GLY A 248 -33.47 -0.98 0.56
C GLY A 248 -33.97 -0.84 2.01
N LYS A 249 -33.14 -1.14 3.02
CA LYS A 249 -33.48 -1.00 4.46
C LYS A 249 -32.64 0.05 5.19
N TYR A 250 -31.55 0.48 4.57
CA TYR A 250 -30.62 1.42 5.19
C TYR A 250 -31.28 2.80 5.34
N PRO A 251 -31.12 3.48 6.50
CA PRO A 251 -31.64 4.84 6.68
C PRO A 251 -31.10 5.80 5.61
N PRO A 252 -31.89 6.80 5.18
CA PRO A 252 -31.44 7.77 4.20
C PRO A 252 -30.24 8.56 4.74
N VAL A 253 -29.24 8.74 3.88
CA VAL A 253 -28.04 9.56 4.10
C VAL A 253 -27.73 10.34 2.83
N THR A 254 -27.02 11.45 2.95
CA THR A 254 -26.66 12.32 1.80
C THR A 254 -25.52 11.78 0.94
N CYS A 255 -24.66 10.91 1.49
CA CYS A 255 -23.49 10.35 0.80
C CYS A 255 -23.82 9.09 -0.01
N GLU A 256 -22.90 8.65 -0.87
CA GLU A 256 -23.11 7.42 -1.66
C GLU A 256 -23.10 6.17 -0.76
N MET A 257 -23.94 5.18 -1.09
CA MET A 257 -24.01 3.90 -0.40
C MET A 257 -23.40 2.79 -1.26
N VAL A 258 -22.36 2.14 -0.75
CA VAL A 258 -21.67 1.01 -1.38
C VAL A 258 -22.06 -0.29 -0.66
N TYR A 259 -22.51 -1.28 -1.43
CA TYR A 259 -22.98 -2.56 -0.89
C TYR A 259 -22.03 -3.68 -1.31
N PHE A 260 -21.55 -4.46 -0.35
CA PHE A 260 -20.73 -5.65 -0.61
C PHE A 260 -21.50 -6.92 -0.36
N SER A 261 -21.28 -7.93 -1.21
CA SER A 261 -21.91 -9.23 -1.04
C SER A 261 -21.49 -9.91 0.25
N TYR A 262 -22.47 -10.42 0.99
CA TYR A 262 -22.22 -11.11 2.26
C TYR A 262 -21.28 -12.31 2.09
N THR A 263 -20.21 -12.37 2.88
CA THR A 263 -19.28 -13.51 2.89
C THR A 263 -19.93 -14.70 3.61
N LYS A 264 -20.51 -15.63 2.84
CA LYS A 264 -21.34 -16.76 3.34
C LYS A 264 -20.63 -17.75 4.27
N SER A 265 -19.31 -17.73 4.40
CA SER A 265 -18.57 -18.78 5.12
C SER A 265 -18.65 -18.69 6.64
N VAL A 266 -18.85 -17.51 7.26
CA VAL A 266 -18.86 -17.34 8.73
C VAL A 266 -19.76 -16.17 9.16
N SER A 267 -20.55 -16.36 10.24
CA SER A 267 -21.27 -15.29 10.94
C SER A 267 -21.11 -15.40 12.46
N SER A 268 -21.21 -14.28 13.19
CA SER A 268 -21.20 -14.30 14.67
C SER A 268 -22.32 -15.17 15.25
N THR A 269 -23.45 -15.35 14.56
CA THR A 269 -24.53 -16.26 14.99
C THR A 269 -24.09 -17.71 14.90
N ILE A 270 -23.45 -18.12 13.80
CA ILE A 270 -22.91 -19.47 13.63
C ILE A 270 -21.86 -19.75 14.72
N LEU A 271 -20.96 -18.80 14.98
CA LEU A 271 -19.93 -18.94 16.02
C LEU A 271 -20.55 -19.10 17.41
N LYS A 272 -21.52 -18.25 17.78
CA LYS A 272 -22.21 -18.32 19.08
C LYS A 272 -22.97 -19.63 19.25
N ASN A 273 -23.66 -20.10 18.22
CA ASN A 273 -24.38 -21.37 18.27
C ASN A 273 -23.42 -22.56 18.40
N THR A 274 -22.27 -22.51 17.71
CA THR A 274 -21.24 -23.54 17.80
C THR A 274 -20.64 -23.61 19.21
N LEU A 275 -20.33 -22.47 19.82
CA LEU A 275 -19.83 -22.40 21.20
C LEU A 275 -20.83 -23.00 22.20
N LYS A 276 -22.12 -22.64 22.07
CA LYS A 276 -23.18 -23.22 22.91
C LYS A 276 -23.33 -24.74 22.74
N LEU A 277 -23.05 -25.29 21.55
CA LEU A 277 -23.09 -26.74 21.33
C LEU A 277 -21.91 -27.47 21.97
N ILE A 278 -20.77 -26.80 22.14
CA ILE A 278 -19.57 -27.34 22.79
C ILE A 278 -19.76 -27.34 24.31
N ASP A 279 -20.35 -26.29 24.89
CA ASP A 279 -20.62 -26.20 26.34
C ASP A 279 -21.65 -27.22 26.86
N ASN A 280 -22.42 -27.83 25.95
CA ASN A 280 -23.45 -28.84 26.28
C ASN A 280 -22.97 -30.30 26.04
N LYS A 281 -21.67 -30.51 25.86
CA LYS A 281 -21.02 -31.84 25.82
C LYS A 281 -20.14 -32.05 27.03
#